data_AF-A0A9E2GLY0-F1
#
_entry.id   AF-A0A9E2GLY0-F1
#
_cell.length_a   1.000
_cell.length_b   1.000
_cell.length_c   1.000
_cell.angle_alpha   90.00
_cell.angle_beta   90.00
_cell.angle_gamma   90.00
#
_symmetry.space_group_name_H-M   'P 1'
#
loop_
_entity.id
_entity.type
_entity.pdbx_description
1 polymer ?
#
loop_
_entity_poly.entity_id
_entity_poly.type
_entity_poly.pdbx_seq_one_letter_code
_entity_poly.pdbx_strand_id
1 'polypeptide(L)'
;MSFKNKLWLLVGVFSAGFLASVLYSSSTLNHLKVNGPIYQGIVQQKDLLADILPPPEYLVESYLVTLQMANSRKSELPALVDKANSLAKDFEDRHQYWQKELPDGPAKTLLVDKAYKAGKEMLDLQMRELVPALRSGDAQKAEPVLEQIAAKYAEHRAAIDDLVKVAVANAASRETDAAATVGSESTISIVLAAVFLALGIGVSLWILRDVMRQLGGDPAYAAEMVKGIAQGDLATVIRTAPDDTTSLLAGMKQMQNALHDVIAQINEAAVKLGDASESLATTAQQVADGSSQQSDSASSIAASVEEMTVSINMVNDSAKTAHSLADEARQLSIDGAKHVKETVGEMNTIAGSVDSSTQVVRVLGEQSLKISGIVGVIREIADQTNLLALNAAIEAARAGEQGRGFAVVADEVRKLAEKTASSTQEISDMISEIQSGTQTAVRQMEAGSAQVETGVTVANATGEAMSSIENGAGKVLLAVDEISTALQEQAAASNQISHGVESIAQMTEENNAAVEAVSQAAKELRNLATALKTNVNRFRL
;
A
#
# COMPACT_ATOMS: atom_id res chain seq x y z
N MET A 1 -1.96 21.20 -40.11
CA MET A 1 -2.91 20.61 -41.08
C MET A 1 -2.94 19.11 -40.85
N SER A 2 -4.11 18.51 -40.60
CA SER A 2 -4.24 17.06 -40.40
C SER A 2 -3.70 16.29 -41.61
N PHE A 3 -3.12 15.10 -41.40
CA PHE A 3 -2.63 14.21 -42.47
C PHE A 3 -3.68 14.02 -43.58
N LYS A 4 -4.95 13.86 -43.19
CA LYS A 4 -6.10 13.79 -44.10
C LYS A 4 -6.18 14.99 -45.05
N ASN A 5 -6.01 16.20 -44.52
CA ASN A 5 -6.11 17.44 -45.31
C ASN A 5 -4.91 17.59 -46.26
N LYS A 6 -3.74 17.07 -45.90
CA LYS A 6 -2.57 17.04 -46.79
C LYS A 6 -2.75 16.05 -47.94
N LEU A 7 -3.35 14.90 -47.67
CA LEU A 7 -3.70 13.91 -48.70
C LEU A 7 -4.71 14.51 -49.70
N TRP A 8 -5.74 15.21 -49.21
CA TRP A 8 -6.69 15.93 -50.06
C TRP A 8 -6.03 17.01 -50.91
N LEU A 9 -5.02 17.71 -50.37
CA LEU A 9 -4.25 18.70 -51.12
C LEU A 9 -3.46 18.05 -52.28
N LEU A 10 -2.83 16.90 -52.04
CA LEU A 10 -2.14 16.13 -53.08
C LEU A 10 -3.11 15.68 -54.19
N VAL A 11 -4.25 15.11 -53.81
CA VAL A 11 -5.30 14.70 -54.76
C VAL A 11 -5.82 15.88 -55.57
N GLY A 12 -5.98 17.05 -54.93
CA GLY A 12 -6.38 18.29 -55.59
C GLY A 12 -5.38 18.75 -56.67
N VAL A 13 -4.08 18.71 -56.37
CA VAL A 13 -3.02 19.10 -57.32
C VAL A 13 -3.01 18.21 -58.56
N PHE A 14 -3.09 16.89 -58.39
CA PHE A 14 -3.12 15.96 -59.53
C PHE A 14 -4.40 16.09 -60.36
N SER A 15 -5.56 16.26 -59.71
CA SER A 15 -6.85 16.39 -60.40
C SER A 15 -6.93 17.69 -61.21
N ALA A 16 -6.42 18.80 -60.66
CA ALA A 16 -6.37 20.08 -61.37
C ALA A 16 -5.45 20.04 -62.59
N GLY A 17 -4.27 19.41 -62.46
CA GLY A 17 -3.34 19.25 -63.57
C GLY A 17 -3.88 18.38 -64.71
N PHE A 18 -4.56 17.29 -64.36
CA PHE A 18 -5.20 16.42 -65.34
C PHE A 18 -6.31 17.15 -66.12
N LEU A 19 -7.19 17.88 -65.44
CA LEU A 19 -8.25 18.67 -66.07
C LEU A 19 -7.70 19.75 -67.00
N ALA A 20 -6.65 20.47 -66.59
CA ALA A 20 -6.02 21.50 -67.41
C ALA A 20 -5.43 20.94 -68.71
N SER A 21 -4.76 19.78 -68.65
CA SER A 21 -4.17 19.12 -69.82
C SER A 21 -5.23 18.60 -70.80
N VAL A 22 -6.32 18.01 -70.29
CA VAL A 22 -7.44 17.53 -71.12
C VAL A 22 -8.16 18.68 -71.84
N LEU A 23 -8.44 19.78 -71.14
CA LEU A 23 -9.09 20.96 -71.74
C LEU A 23 -8.21 21.60 -72.82
N TYR A 24 -6.91 21.72 -72.58
CA TYR A 24 -5.96 22.30 -73.53
C TYR A 24 -5.85 21.42 -74.80
N SER A 25 -5.66 20.10 -74.64
CA SER A 25 -5.60 19.15 -75.74
C SER A 25 -6.87 19.15 -76.61
N SER A 26 -8.05 19.25 -75.97
CA SER A 26 -9.32 19.35 -76.70
C SER A 26 -9.44 20.62 -77.54
N SER A 27 -8.85 21.74 -77.12
CA SER A 27 -8.85 23.00 -77.88
C SER A 27 -7.99 22.89 -79.14
N THR A 28 -6.77 22.35 -79.02
CA THR A 28 -5.85 22.14 -80.14
C THR A 28 -6.43 21.21 -81.21
N LEU A 29 -7.12 20.13 -80.79
CA LEU A 29 -7.76 19.18 -81.71
C LEU A 29 -8.87 19.80 -82.58
N ASN A 30 -9.62 20.78 -82.06
CA ASN A 30 -10.67 21.45 -82.82
C ASN A 30 -10.12 22.35 -83.94
N HIS A 31 -8.90 22.87 -83.82
CA HIS A 31 -8.27 23.73 -84.83
C HIS A 31 -7.67 22.95 -86.01
N LEU A 32 -7.33 21.67 -85.82
CA LEU A 32 -6.54 20.86 -86.76
C LEU A 32 -7.30 19.69 -87.41
N LYS A 33 -8.55 19.41 -87.02
CA LYS A 33 -9.30 18.25 -87.53
C LYS A 33 -9.64 18.37 -89.02
N VAL A 34 -9.86 17.23 -89.68
CA VAL A 34 -10.49 17.15 -91.02
C VAL A 34 -11.84 17.89 -90.97
N ASN A 35 -12.09 18.84 -91.88
CA ASN A 35 -13.10 19.92 -91.86
C ASN A 35 -12.74 21.21 -91.09
N GLY A 36 -11.55 21.32 -90.53
CA GLY A 36 -11.04 22.56 -89.97
C GLY A 36 -10.73 23.61 -91.05
N PRO A 37 -10.61 24.90 -90.67
CA PRO A 37 -10.45 26.00 -91.62
C PRO A 37 -9.19 25.88 -92.49
N ILE A 38 -8.11 25.28 -91.97
CA ILE A 38 -6.89 25.01 -92.74
C ILE A 38 -7.11 23.94 -93.81
N TYR A 39 -7.83 22.86 -93.47
CA TYR A 39 -8.12 21.76 -94.40
C TYR A 39 -9.00 22.22 -95.57
N GLN A 40 -10.05 23.00 -95.30
CA GLN A 40 -10.95 23.51 -96.34
C GLN A 40 -10.23 24.39 -97.38
N GLY A 41 -9.28 25.21 -96.94
CA GLY A 41 -8.49 26.06 -97.84
C GLY A 41 -7.57 25.27 -98.78
N ILE A 42 -7.02 24.14 -98.33
CA ILE A 42 -6.17 23.28 -99.16
C ILE A 42 -7.02 22.60 -100.26
N VAL A 43 -8.26 22.21 -99.95
CA VAL A 43 -9.17 21.56 -100.92
C VAL A 43 -9.60 22.52 -102.04
N GLN A 44 -10.08 23.74 -101.72
CA GLN A 44 -10.52 24.73 -102.72
C GLN A 44 -9.46 25.02 -103.78
N GLN A 45 -8.19 25.05 -103.37
CA GLN A 45 -7.08 25.40 -104.25
C GLN A 45 -6.68 24.24 -105.17
N LYS A 46 -6.87 23.00 -104.72
CA LYS A 46 -6.72 21.81 -105.56
C LYS A 46 -7.79 21.77 -106.66
N ASP A 47 -9.02 22.14 -106.34
CA ASP A 47 -10.11 22.23 -107.32
C ASP A 47 -9.85 23.34 -108.35
N LEU A 48 -9.30 24.50 -107.93
CA LEU A 48 -8.91 25.58 -108.83
C LEU A 48 -7.88 25.15 -109.89
N LEU A 49 -6.82 24.45 -109.48
CA LEU A 49 -5.82 23.92 -110.40
C LEU A 49 -6.42 22.87 -111.36
N ALA A 50 -7.37 22.08 -110.86
CA ALA A 50 -8.04 21.05 -111.65
C ALA A 50 -9.02 21.60 -112.70
N ASP A 51 -9.38 22.88 -112.66
CA ASP A 51 -10.23 23.53 -113.67
C ASP A 51 -9.44 24.37 -114.69
N ILE A 52 -8.20 24.70 -114.38
CA ILE A 52 -7.28 25.41 -115.30
C ILE A 52 -6.57 24.43 -116.25
N LEU A 53 -6.42 23.16 -115.85
CA LEU A 53 -5.64 22.14 -116.58
C LEU A 53 -6.47 21.08 -117.36
N PRO A 54 -7.82 21.18 -117.42
CA PRO A 54 -8.68 20.83 -118.56
C PRO A 54 -9.52 22.06 -119.01
N PRO A 55 -10.21 22.05 -120.17
CA PRO A 55 -10.28 23.24 -121.04
C PRO A 55 -11.56 24.11 -121.00
N PRO A 56 -12.21 24.42 -119.85
CA PRO A 56 -13.13 25.58 -119.86
C PRO A 56 -12.33 26.90 -119.80
N GLU A 57 -11.40 27.03 -118.86
CA GLU A 57 -10.78 28.33 -118.52
C GLU A 57 -9.48 28.65 -119.26
N TYR A 58 -8.86 27.68 -119.93
CA TYR A 58 -7.59 27.89 -120.65
C TYR A 58 -7.81 28.22 -122.15
N LEU A 59 -9.06 28.21 -122.62
CA LEU A 59 -9.55 28.49 -124.00
C LEU A 59 -8.77 27.87 -125.18
N VAL A 60 -7.84 26.93 -124.94
CA VAL A 60 -7.07 26.22 -125.98
C VAL A 60 -8.02 25.55 -126.97
N GLU A 61 -9.07 24.90 -126.48
CA GLU A 61 -10.02 24.21 -127.36
C GLU A 61 -10.84 25.20 -128.19
N SER A 62 -11.29 26.31 -127.59
CA SER A 62 -12.01 27.39 -128.30
C SER A 62 -11.15 28.02 -129.41
N TYR A 63 -9.85 28.23 -129.15
CA TYR A 63 -8.93 28.75 -130.15
C TYR A 63 -8.67 27.73 -131.27
N LEU A 64 -8.53 26.44 -130.94
CA LEU A 64 -8.41 25.38 -131.94
C LEU A 64 -9.62 25.34 -132.87
N VAL A 65 -10.85 25.45 -132.32
CA VAL A 65 -12.08 25.49 -133.11
C VAL A 65 -12.12 26.73 -134.01
N THR A 66 -11.61 27.88 -133.55
CA THR A 66 -11.44 29.08 -134.39
C THR A 66 -10.60 28.79 -135.64
N LEU A 67 -9.44 28.16 -135.47
CA LEU A 67 -8.54 27.83 -136.58
C LEU A 67 -9.13 26.75 -137.50
N GLN A 68 -9.90 25.82 -136.95
CA GLN A 68 -10.64 24.84 -137.75
C GLN A 68 -11.72 25.51 -138.60
N MET A 69 -12.46 26.48 -138.05
CA MET A 69 -13.46 27.22 -138.83
C MET A 69 -12.83 27.92 -140.03
N ALA A 70 -11.69 28.59 -139.82
CA ALA A 70 -10.97 29.31 -140.87
C ALA A 70 -10.57 28.43 -142.07
N ASN A 71 -10.24 27.17 -141.82
CA ASN A 71 -9.77 26.21 -142.83
C ASN A 71 -10.85 25.21 -143.29
N SER A 72 -12.09 25.34 -142.79
CA SER A 72 -13.17 24.40 -143.08
C SER A 72 -13.86 24.67 -144.42
N ARG A 73 -14.47 23.63 -144.99
CA ARG A 73 -15.39 23.81 -146.14
C ARG A 73 -16.70 24.41 -145.65
N LYS A 74 -17.38 25.23 -146.47
CA LYS A 74 -18.65 25.90 -146.08
C LYS A 74 -19.72 24.95 -145.50
N SER A 75 -19.74 23.67 -145.89
CA SER A 75 -20.64 22.65 -145.35
C SER A 75 -20.35 22.22 -143.92
N GLU A 76 -19.12 22.39 -143.44
CA GLU A 76 -18.65 21.95 -142.11
C GLU A 76 -18.74 23.07 -141.05
N LEU A 77 -18.88 24.33 -141.51
CA LEU A 77 -18.92 25.51 -140.65
C LEU A 77 -20.05 25.51 -139.59
N PRO A 78 -21.29 25.05 -139.86
CA PRO A 78 -22.35 25.07 -138.84
C PRO A 78 -22.02 24.24 -137.59
N ALA A 79 -21.46 23.03 -137.76
CA ALA A 79 -21.11 22.16 -136.64
C ALA A 79 -19.98 22.73 -135.77
N LEU A 80 -19.00 23.39 -136.41
CA LEU A 80 -17.91 24.06 -135.69
C LEU A 80 -18.43 25.29 -134.92
N VAL A 81 -19.37 26.04 -135.49
CA VAL A 81 -20.03 27.17 -134.81
C VAL A 81 -20.81 26.69 -133.58
N ASP A 82 -21.55 25.59 -133.68
CA ASP A 82 -22.25 25.00 -132.53
C ASP A 82 -21.27 24.56 -131.43
N LYS A 83 -20.14 23.94 -131.80
CA LYS A 83 -19.09 23.57 -130.85
C LYS A 83 -18.48 24.79 -130.16
N ALA A 84 -18.18 25.85 -130.90
CA ALA A 84 -17.65 27.08 -130.32
C ALA A 84 -18.65 27.78 -129.38
N ASN A 85 -19.96 27.75 -129.68
CA ASN A 85 -20.99 28.25 -128.77
C ASN A 85 -21.04 27.44 -127.47
N SER A 86 -20.89 26.11 -127.52
CA SER A 86 -20.82 25.27 -126.32
C SER A 86 -19.62 25.64 -125.45
N LEU A 87 -18.44 25.76 -126.05
CA LEU A 87 -17.22 26.11 -125.31
C LEU A 87 -17.27 27.52 -124.72
N ALA A 88 -17.88 28.47 -125.44
CA ALA A 88 -18.10 29.82 -124.93
C ALA A 88 -19.04 29.82 -123.70
N LYS A 89 -20.06 28.96 -123.70
CA LYS A 89 -20.95 28.80 -122.55
C LYS A 89 -20.23 28.19 -121.35
N ASP A 90 -19.44 27.13 -121.55
CA ASP A 90 -18.69 26.48 -120.47
C ASP A 90 -17.69 27.44 -119.81
N PHE A 91 -17.04 28.30 -120.61
CA PHE A 91 -16.18 29.36 -120.12
C PHE A 91 -16.93 30.37 -119.22
N GLU A 92 -18.12 30.80 -119.65
CA GLU A 92 -18.94 31.74 -118.87
C GLU A 92 -19.44 31.13 -117.56
N ASP A 93 -19.89 29.86 -117.58
CA ASP A 93 -20.38 29.16 -116.39
C ASP A 93 -19.27 28.99 -115.34
N ARG A 94 -18.03 28.68 -115.77
CA ARG A 94 -16.88 28.52 -114.86
C ARG A 94 -16.36 29.86 -114.33
N HIS A 95 -16.41 30.90 -115.13
CA HIS A 95 -16.11 32.24 -114.68
C HIS A 95 -17.05 32.67 -113.53
N GLN A 96 -18.36 32.43 -113.66
CA GLN A 96 -19.34 32.76 -112.61
C GLN A 96 -19.14 31.96 -111.32
N TYR A 97 -18.76 30.69 -111.42
CA TYR A 97 -18.40 29.87 -110.26
C TYR A 97 -17.19 30.48 -109.53
N TRP A 98 -16.13 30.76 -110.28
CA TRP A 98 -14.88 31.26 -109.72
C TRP A 98 -14.97 32.69 -109.19
N GLN A 99 -15.85 33.53 -109.74
CA GLN A 99 -16.14 34.84 -109.20
C GLN A 99 -16.68 34.78 -107.75
N LYS A 100 -17.44 33.72 -107.41
CA LYS A 100 -18.04 33.53 -106.08
C LYS A 100 -17.10 32.82 -105.10
N GLU A 101 -16.44 31.75 -105.56
CA GLU A 101 -15.69 30.86 -104.68
C GLU A 101 -14.25 31.32 -104.41
N LEU A 102 -13.62 32.06 -105.34
CA LEU A 102 -12.28 32.57 -105.07
C LEU A 102 -12.31 33.69 -104.02
N PRO A 103 -11.50 33.59 -102.94
CA PRO A 103 -11.28 34.71 -102.03
C PRO A 103 -10.55 35.85 -102.75
N ASP A 104 -10.76 37.07 -102.28
CA ASP A 104 -10.14 38.25 -102.87
C ASP A 104 -8.61 38.15 -102.81
N GLY A 105 -7.95 38.42 -103.93
CA GLY A 105 -6.50 38.33 -104.03
C GLY A 105 -6.02 38.17 -105.48
N PRO A 106 -4.68 38.03 -105.66
CA PRO A 106 -4.07 38.02 -106.99
C PRO A 106 -4.61 36.92 -107.91
N ALA A 107 -4.95 35.75 -107.36
CA ALA A 107 -5.55 34.65 -108.12
C ALA A 107 -6.94 35.00 -108.68
N LYS A 108 -7.79 35.64 -107.86
CA LYS A 108 -9.13 36.08 -108.30
C LYS A 108 -9.02 37.13 -109.40
N THR A 109 -8.17 38.14 -109.21
CA THR A 109 -7.94 39.19 -110.21
C THR A 109 -7.39 38.64 -111.54
N LEU A 110 -6.49 37.65 -111.48
CA LEU A 110 -5.94 37.05 -112.69
C LEU A 110 -6.99 36.25 -113.48
N LEU A 111 -7.80 35.43 -112.79
CA LEU A 111 -8.81 34.58 -113.44
C LEU A 111 -10.05 35.38 -113.87
N VAL A 112 -10.66 36.07 -112.92
CA VAL A 112 -11.99 36.70 -113.05
C VAL A 112 -11.90 38.03 -113.80
N ASP A 113 -10.79 38.77 -113.72
CA ASP A 113 -10.67 40.03 -114.47
C ASP A 113 -9.84 39.87 -115.74
N LYS A 114 -8.54 39.57 -115.61
CA LYS A 114 -7.61 39.61 -116.75
C LYS A 114 -7.87 38.50 -117.77
N ALA A 115 -7.87 37.25 -117.32
CA ALA A 115 -8.08 36.11 -118.21
C ALA A 115 -9.48 36.14 -118.82
N TYR A 116 -10.50 36.39 -117.99
CA TYR A 116 -11.87 36.49 -118.47
C TYR A 116 -12.06 37.57 -119.53
N LYS A 117 -11.56 38.80 -119.31
CA LYS A 117 -11.73 39.90 -120.27
C LYS A 117 -11.13 39.58 -121.64
N ALA A 118 -9.89 39.09 -121.67
CA ALA A 118 -9.22 38.72 -122.92
C ALA A 118 -9.91 37.52 -123.59
N GLY A 119 -10.33 36.52 -122.81
CA GLY A 119 -11.03 35.35 -123.31
C GLY A 119 -12.41 35.67 -123.88
N LYS A 120 -13.15 36.58 -123.23
CA LYS A 120 -14.46 37.04 -123.70
C LYS A 120 -14.35 37.83 -125.00
N GLU A 121 -13.40 38.78 -125.09
CA GLU A 121 -13.14 39.52 -126.33
C GLU A 121 -12.75 38.60 -127.48
N MET A 122 -11.95 37.55 -127.22
CA MET A 122 -11.60 36.52 -128.19
C MET A 122 -12.84 35.77 -128.73
N LEU A 123 -13.73 35.32 -127.83
CA LEU A 123 -14.95 34.59 -128.19
C LEU A 123 -15.96 35.49 -128.90
N ASP A 124 -16.07 36.76 -128.49
CA ASP A 124 -16.94 37.75 -129.14
C ASP A 124 -16.48 38.03 -130.57
N LEU A 125 -15.17 38.22 -130.80
CA LEU A 125 -14.59 38.39 -132.15
C LEU A 125 -14.84 37.15 -133.02
N GLN A 126 -14.71 35.95 -132.45
CA GLN A 126 -14.99 34.69 -133.13
C GLN A 126 -16.44 34.66 -133.66
N MET A 127 -17.42 35.02 -132.84
CA MET A 127 -18.84 34.92 -133.23
C MET A 127 -19.34 36.11 -134.04
N ARG A 128 -18.90 37.32 -133.71
CA ARG A 128 -19.43 38.58 -134.28
C ARG A 128 -18.80 38.92 -135.62
N GLU A 129 -17.53 38.60 -135.82
CA GLU A 129 -16.78 39.05 -137.00
C GLU A 129 -16.29 37.88 -137.84
N LEU A 130 -15.66 36.88 -137.21
CA LEU A 130 -15.09 35.75 -137.95
C LEU A 130 -16.17 34.87 -138.59
N VAL A 131 -17.17 34.43 -137.82
CA VAL A 131 -18.24 33.55 -138.34
C VAL A 131 -19.00 34.19 -139.52
N PRO A 132 -19.43 35.46 -139.48
CA PRO A 132 -20.04 36.12 -140.63
C PRO A 132 -19.10 36.23 -141.83
N ALA A 133 -17.83 36.60 -141.63
CA ALA A 133 -16.83 36.69 -142.69
C ALA A 133 -16.65 35.35 -143.42
N LEU A 134 -16.53 34.25 -142.67
CA LEU A 134 -16.44 32.90 -143.21
C LEU A 134 -17.72 32.46 -143.95
N ARG A 135 -18.91 32.82 -143.45
CA ARG A 135 -20.19 32.54 -144.14
C ARG A 135 -20.30 33.26 -145.49
N SER A 136 -19.89 34.53 -145.55
CA SER A 136 -19.82 35.29 -146.81
C SER A 136 -18.79 34.74 -147.80
N GLY A 137 -17.80 33.97 -147.33
CA GLY A 137 -16.68 33.48 -148.15
C GLY A 137 -15.67 34.58 -148.51
N ASP A 138 -15.68 35.69 -147.77
CA ASP A 138 -14.81 36.84 -147.98
C ASP A 138 -13.51 36.64 -147.19
N ALA A 139 -12.56 35.94 -147.82
CA ALA A 139 -11.28 35.59 -147.20
C ALA A 139 -10.45 36.82 -146.78
N GLN A 140 -10.58 37.94 -147.52
CA GLN A 140 -9.87 39.19 -147.19
C GLN A 140 -10.37 39.84 -145.90
N LYS A 141 -11.60 39.55 -145.45
CA LYS A 141 -12.12 40.03 -144.16
C LYS A 141 -11.84 39.09 -143.00
N ALA A 142 -11.69 37.79 -143.24
CA ALA A 142 -11.49 36.80 -142.17
C ALA A 142 -10.06 36.85 -141.59
N GLU A 143 -9.06 37.08 -142.44
CA GLU A 143 -7.63 37.08 -142.05
C GLU A 143 -7.26 38.11 -140.95
N PRO A 144 -7.63 39.40 -141.03
CA PRO A 144 -7.33 40.36 -139.95
C PRO A 144 -8.09 40.08 -138.65
N VAL A 145 -9.25 39.41 -138.72
CA VAL A 145 -10.01 39.01 -137.53
C VAL A 145 -9.33 37.83 -136.83
N LEU A 146 -8.77 36.88 -137.59
CA LEU A 146 -7.99 35.77 -137.02
C LEU A 146 -6.74 36.25 -136.28
N GLU A 147 -6.03 37.26 -136.80
CA GLU A 147 -4.90 37.88 -136.09
C GLU A 147 -5.34 38.53 -134.77
N GLN A 148 -6.49 39.23 -134.76
CA GLN A 148 -7.03 39.81 -133.53
C GLN A 148 -7.44 38.74 -132.51
N ILE A 149 -8.08 37.66 -132.95
CA ILE A 149 -8.42 36.52 -132.07
C ILE A 149 -7.15 35.87 -131.52
N ALA A 150 -6.11 35.70 -132.34
CA ALA A 150 -4.82 35.15 -131.89
C ALA A 150 -4.16 36.03 -130.82
N ALA A 151 -4.19 37.35 -130.99
CA ALA A 151 -3.67 38.30 -130.00
C ALA A 151 -4.44 38.21 -128.67
N LYS A 152 -5.77 38.14 -128.71
CA LYS A 152 -6.61 38.03 -127.51
C LYS A 152 -6.46 36.70 -126.80
N TYR A 153 -6.31 35.61 -127.56
CA TYR A 153 -5.96 34.32 -127.00
C TYR A 153 -4.59 34.34 -126.30
N ALA A 154 -3.58 35.01 -126.87
CA ALA A 154 -2.28 35.16 -126.23
C ALA A 154 -2.35 35.98 -124.92
N GLU A 155 -3.13 37.06 -124.87
CA GLU A 155 -3.40 37.83 -123.65
C GLU A 155 -4.09 36.97 -122.57
N HIS A 156 -5.11 36.21 -122.95
CA HIS A 156 -5.82 35.29 -122.06
C HIS A 156 -4.87 34.22 -121.50
N ARG A 157 -4.10 33.58 -122.38
CA ARG A 157 -3.14 32.53 -121.99
C ARG A 157 -2.09 33.05 -121.01
N ALA A 158 -1.55 34.25 -121.23
CA ALA A 158 -0.58 34.85 -120.32
C ALA A 158 -1.16 35.07 -118.92
N ALA A 159 -2.42 35.51 -118.82
CA ALA A 159 -3.09 35.69 -117.54
C ALA A 159 -3.32 34.36 -116.80
N ILE A 160 -3.67 33.30 -117.53
CA ILE A 160 -3.83 31.96 -116.95
C ILE A 160 -2.48 31.35 -116.50
N ASP A 161 -1.40 31.53 -117.27
CA ASP A 161 -0.07 31.04 -116.88
C ASP A 161 0.44 31.72 -115.59
N ASP A 162 0.14 33.01 -115.39
CA ASP A 162 0.45 33.71 -114.15
C ASP A 162 -0.43 33.28 -112.97
N LEU A 163 -1.71 32.97 -113.23
CA LEU A 163 -2.62 32.42 -112.23
C LEU A 163 -2.10 31.09 -111.65
N VAL A 164 -1.59 30.20 -112.51
CA VAL A 164 -1.03 28.91 -112.08
C VAL A 164 0.13 29.13 -111.11
N LYS A 165 1.02 30.10 -111.36
CA LYS A 165 2.15 30.41 -110.44
C LYS A 165 1.65 30.85 -109.06
N VAL A 166 0.64 31.72 -109.01
CA VAL A 166 0.04 32.20 -107.75
C VAL A 166 -0.66 31.04 -107.02
N ALA A 167 -1.40 30.20 -107.75
CA ALA A 167 -2.10 29.05 -107.18
C ALA A 167 -1.13 28.00 -106.62
N VAL A 168 0.05 27.81 -107.20
CA VAL A 168 1.07 26.90 -106.63
C VAL A 168 1.74 27.51 -105.39
N ALA A 169 2.10 28.80 -105.41
CA ALA A 169 2.77 29.45 -104.28
C ALA A 169 1.90 29.52 -103.02
N ASN A 170 0.62 29.84 -103.17
CA ASN A 170 -0.32 29.92 -102.05
C ASN A 170 -0.54 28.56 -101.36
N ALA A 171 -0.45 27.45 -102.09
CA ALA A 171 -0.64 26.11 -101.52
C ALA A 171 0.52 25.72 -100.60
N ALA A 172 1.77 26.02 -101.01
CA ALA A 172 2.96 25.76 -100.21
C ALA A 172 3.00 26.56 -98.90
N SER A 173 2.53 27.81 -98.91
CA SER A 173 2.48 28.65 -97.69
C SER A 173 1.56 28.06 -96.62
N ARG A 174 0.37 27.58 -97.00
CA ARG A 174 -0.62 27.06 -96.05
C ARG A 174 -0.22 25.72 -95.43
N GLU A 175 0.54 24.91 -96.15
CA GLU A 175 1.11 23.66 -95.61
C GLU A 175 2.17 23.95 -94.53
N THR A 176 2.92 25.04 -94.68
CA THR A 176 3.95 25.46 -93.72
C THR A 176 3.33 26.01 -92.41
N ASP A 177 2.26 26.82 -92.53
CA ASP A 177 1.55 27.39 -91.37
C ASP A 177 0.83 26.32 -90.53
N ALA A 178 0.31 25.28 -91.19
CA ALA A 178 -0.29 24.13 -90.51
C ALA A 178 0.73 23.39 -89.64
N ALA A 179 1.95 23.18 -90.14
CA ALA A 179 3.02 22.50 -89.40
C ALA A 179 3.50 23.32 -88.19
N ALA A 180 3.61 24.64 -88.32
CA ALA A 180 4.02 25.53 -87.22
C ALA A 180 3.00 25.57 -86.06
N THR A 181 1.71 25.51 -86.39
CA THR A 181 0.61 25.51 -85.40
C THR A 181 0.60 24.23 -84.57
N VAL A 182 0.93 23.07 -85.16
CA VAL A 182 1.04 21.78 -84.43
C VAL A 182 2.23 21.80 -83.45
N GLY A 183 3.36 22.41 -83.82
CA GLY A 183 4.57 22.42 -82.99
C GLY A 183 4.47 23.28 -81.72
N SER A 184 3.86 24.47 -81.82
CA SER A 184 3.71 25.39 -80.69
C SER A 184 2.71 24.88 -79.64
N GLU A 185 1.58 24.35 -80.08
CA GLU A 185 0.54 23.81 -79.20
C GLU A 185 0.97 22.54 -78.43
N SER A 186 1.77 21.67 -79.06
CA SER A 186 2.31 20.47 -78.40
C SER A 186 3.28 20.80 -77.26
N THR A 187 4.08 21.86 -77.42
CA THR A 187 5.10 22.25 -76.42
C THR A 187 4.47 22.78 -75.13
N ILE A 188 3.40 23.58 -75.23
CA ILE A 188 2.71 24.15 -74.06
C ILE A 188 2.06 23.05 -73.21
N SER A 189 1.47 22.03 -73.84
CA SER A 189 0.87 20.89 -73.13
C SER A 189 1.90 20.10 -72.30
N ILE A 190 3.11 19.90 -72.84
CA ILE A 190 4.21 19.20 -72.15
C ILE A 190 4.71 19.99 -70.93
N VAL A 191 4.87 21.31 -71.06
CA VAL A 191 5.32 22.18 -69.95
C VAL A 191 4.30 22.18 -68.82
N LEU A 192 3.00 22.27 -69.13
CA LEU A 192 1.92 22.18 -68.16
C LEU A 192 1.95 20.84 -67.40
N ALA A 193 2.12 19.71 -68.10
CA ALA A 193 2.23 18.41 -67.47
C ALA A 193 3.45 18.31 -66.52
N ALA A 194 4.60 18.85 -66.92
CA ALA A 194 5.81 18.84 -66.11
C ALA A 194 5.69 19.66 -64.80
N VAL A 195 5.04 20.83 -64.86
CA VAL A 195 4.83 21.68 -63.67
C VAL A 195 3.94 20.99 -62.63
N PHE A 196 2.84 20.37 -63.06
CA PHE A 196 1.96 19.65 -62.13
C PHE A 196 2.62 18.39 -61.55
N LEU A 197 3.47 17.70 -62.31
CA LEU A 197 4.27 16.58 -61.79
C LEU A 197 5.27 17.06 -60.72
N ALA A 198 5.97 18.16 -60.96
CA ALA A 198 6.91 18.74 -59.99
C ALA A 198 6.20 19.19 -58.70
N LEU A 199 5.03 19.83 -58.80
CA LEU A 199 4.19 20.18 -57.65
C LEU A 199 3.72 18.95 -56.88
N GLY A 200 3.29 17.89 -57.57
CA GLY A 200 2.91 16.62 -56.95
C GLY A 200 4.05 15.96 -56.17
N ILE A 201 5.26 15.96 -56.74
CA ILE A 201 6.47 15.45 -56.07
C ILE A 201 6.80 16.32 -54.84
N GLY A 202 6.76 17.65 -54.97
CA GLY A 202 7.04 18.57 -53.88
C GLY A 202 6.09 18.40 -52.69
N VAL A 203 4.78 18.29 -52.95
CA VAL A 203 3.77 18.04 -51.91
C VAL A 203 3.97 16.65 -51.29
N SER A 204 4.30 15.63 -52.08
CA SER A 204 4.60 14.28 -51.58
C SER A 204 5.80 14.26 -50.63
N LEU A 205 6.90 14.90 -51.02
CA LEU A 205 8.11 15.01 -50.19
C LEU A 205 7.85 15.81 -48.91
N TRP A 206 7.03 16.86 -48.98
CA TRP A 206 6.63 17.63 -47.80
C TRP A 206 5.80 16.79 -46.81
N ILE A 207 4.85 15.99 -47.31
CA ILE A 207 4.04 15.07 -46.48
C ILE A 207 4.96 14.03 -45.84
N LEU A 208 5.83 13.39 -46.62
CA LEU A 208 6.75 12.36 -46.13
C LEU A 208 7.66 12.90 -45.03
N ARG A 209 8.24 14.10 -45.24
CA ARG A 209 9.13 14.75 -44.27
C ARG A 209 8.40 15.13 -42.98
N ASP A 210 7.17 15.62 -43.08
CA ASP A 210 6.38 15.97 -41.90
C ASP A 210 5.93 14.74 -41.09
N VAL A 211 5.52 13.65 -41.77
CA VAL A 211 5.16 12.38 -41.13
C VAL A 211 6.37 11.75 -40.43
N MET A 212 7.52 11.68 -41.11
CA MET A 212 8.78 11.20 -40.51
C MET A 212 9.18 12.04 -39.29
N ARG A 213 8.97 13.35 -39.33
CA ARG A 213 9.24 14.24 -38.18
C ARG A 213 8.28 14.01 -37.01
N GLN A 214 6.99 13.77 -37.27
CA GLN A 214 6.00 13.48 -36.21
C GLN A 214 6.21 12.09 -35.59
N LEU A 215 6.62 11.10 -36.39
CA LEU A 215 6.98 9.78 -35.90
C LEU A 215 8.29 9.81 -35.10
N GLY A 216 9.23 10.69 -35.48
CA GLY A 216 10.57 10.79 -34.88
C GLY A 216 11.58 9.84 -35.49
N GLY A 217 11.20 9.09 -36.53
CA GLY A 217 12.01 8.05 -37.14
C GLY A 217 11.19 7.13 -38.05
N ASP A 218 11.75 5.94 -38.31
CA ASP A 218 11.14 4.90 -39.15
C ASP A 218 9.86 4.33 -38.48
N PRO A 219 8.70 4.34 -39.17
CA PRO A 219 7.49 3.69 -38.68
C PRO A 219 7.67 2.21 -38.29
N ALA A 220 8.51 1.46 -39.01
CA ALA A 220 8.77 0.06 -38.72
C ALA A 220 9.49 -0.12 -37.38
N TYR A 221 10.46 0.76 -37.09
CA TYR A 221 11.16 0.79 -35.80
C TYR A 221 10.21 1.15 -34.65
N ALA A 222 9.34 2.15 -34.83
CA ALA A 222 8.33 2.49 -33.83
C ALA A 222 7.39 1.29 -33.56
N ALA A 223 6.94 0.58 -34.58
CA ALA A 223 6.11 -0.62 -34.43
C ALA A 223 6.84 -1.75 -33.67
N GLU A 224 8.12 -1.96 -33.94
CA GLU A 224 8.97 -2.93 -33.23
C GLU A 224 9.11 -2.58 -31.74
N MET A 225 9.37 -1.31 -31.42
CA MET A 225 9.49 -0.86 -30.03
C MET A 225 8.18 -0.99 -29.26
N VAL A 226 7.02 -0.67 -29.86
CA VAL A 226 5.71 -0.91 -29.23
C VAL A 226 5.51 -2.40 -28.96
N LYS A 227 5.87 -3.27 -29.92
CA LYS A 227 5.74 -4.73 -29.75
C LYS A 227 6.64 -5.25 -28.64
N GLY A 228 7.86 -4.73 -28.51
CA GLY A 228 8.78 -5.03 -27.40
C GLY A 228 8.18 -4.66 -26.05
N ILE A 229 7.71 -3.41 -25.90
CA ILE A 229 7.05 -2.94 -24.67
C ILE A 229 5.83 -3.81 -24.33
N ALA A 230 4.99 -4.14 -25.32
CA ALA A 230 3.80 -4.98 -25.11
C ALA A 230 4.13 -6.42 -24.67
N GLN A 231 5.32 -6.91 -25.03
CA GLN A 231 5.83 -8.21 -24.58
C GLN A 231 6.56 -8.14 -23.23
N GLY A 232 6.70 -6.94 -22.66
CA GLY A 232 7.34 -6.69 -21.38
C GLY A 232 8.82 -6.33 -21.47
N ASP A 233 9.38 -6.08 -22.66
CA ASP A 233 10.76 -5.61 -22.81
C ASP A 233 10.86 -4.10 -22.57
N LEU A 234 11.32 -3.72 -21.38
CA LEU A 234 11.55 -2.34 -20.96
C LEU A 234 13.06 -1.99 -20.93
N ALA A 235 13.93 -2.99 -21.11
CA ALA A 235 15.39 -2.85 -21.12
C ALA A 235 15.92 -2.25 -22.43
N THR A 236 15.22 -2.50 -23.54
CA THR A 236 15.65 -2.04 -24.86
C THR A 236 15.53 -0.52 -25.00
N VAL A 237 16.67 0.16 -25.17
CA VAL A 237 16.73 1.62 -25.29
C VAL A 237 16.09 2.10 -26.59
N ILE A 238 15.02 2.90 -26.48
CA ILE A 238 14.40 3.58 -27.63
C ILE A 238 15.30 4.76 -28.06
N ARG A 239 15.85 4.65 -29.27
CA ARG A 239 16.67 5.69 -29.89
C ARG A 239 15.78 6.75 -30.53
N THR A 240 16.05 8.00 -30.18
CA THR A 240 15.34 9.19 -30.63
C THR A 240 16.34 10.19 -31.21
N ALA A 241 15.88 11.12 -32.05
CA ALA A 241 16.73 12.21 -32.50
C ALA A 241 17.17 13.08 -31.30
N PRO A 242 18.34 13.74 -31.36
CA PRO A 242 18.77 14.66 -30.31
C PRO A 242 17.69 15.73 -30.06
N ASP A 243 17.38 15.98 -28.78
CA ASP A 243 16.37 16.94 -28.31
C ASP A 243 14.91 16.69 -28.76
N ASP A 244 14.61 15.51 -29.31
CA ASP A 244 13.25 15.15 -29.67
C ASP A 244 12.42 14.77 -28.43
N THR A 245 11.42 15.61 -28.14
CA THR A 245 10.50 15.47 -26.99
C THR A 245 9.04 15.38 -27.42
N THR A 246 8.75 15.51 -28.72
CA THR A 246 7.37 15.69 -29.22
C THR A 246 6.93 14.61 -30.19
N SER A 247 7.87 13.84 -30.74
CA SER A 247 7.53 12.75 -31.64
C SER A 247 6.87 11.57 -30.92
N LEU A 248 6.26 10.68 -31.70
CA LEU A 248 5.73 9.42 -31.20
C LEU A 248 6.82 8.59 -30.50
N LEU A 249 8.02 8.49 -31.10
CA LEU A 249 9.17 7.77 -30.52
C LEU A 249 9.62 8.37 -29.18
N ALA A 250 9.63 9.72 -29.06
CA ALA A 250 9.93 10.39 -27.80
C ALA A 250 8.87 10.09 -26.71
N GLY A 251 7.58 10.15 -27.07
CA GLY A 251 6.49 9.79 -26.17
C GLY A 251 6.53 8.31 -25.74
N MET A 252 6.88 7.41 -26.66
CA MET A 252 7.07 5.99 -26.36
C MET A 252 8.24 5.74 -25.41
N LYS A 253 9.37 6.45 -25.60
CA LYS A 253 10.51 6.40 -24.68
C LYS A 253 10.12 6.86 -23.28
N GLN A 254 9.39 7.96 -23.17
CA GLN A 254 8.89 8.45 -21.89
C GLN A 254 7.95 7.44 -21.22
N MET A 255 7.04 6.83 -21.99
CA MET A 255 6.15 5.78 -21.51
C MET A 255 6.92 4.54 -21.04
N GLN A 256 7.90 4.08 -21.81
CA GLN A 256 8.76 2.94 -21.44
C GLN A 256 9.50 3.21 -20.13
N ASN A 257 10.11 4.39 -19.99
CA ASN A 257 10.80 4.77 -18.76
C ASN A 257 9.85 4.82 -17.56
N ALA A 258 8.66 5.42 -17.72
CA ALA A 258 7.67 5.46 -16.65
C ALA A 258 7.20 4.05 -16.25
N LEU A 259 6.99 3.16 -17.22
CA LEU A 259 6.67 1.75 -16.95
C LEU A 259 7.84 1.03 -16.26
N HIS A 260 9.07 1.24 -16.72
CA HIS A 260 10.27 0.68 -16.10
C HIS A 260 10.36 1.07 -14.61
N ASP A 261 10.20 2.36 -14.31
CA ASP A 261 10.29 2.87 -12.94
C ASP A 261 9.17 2.33 -12.04
N VAL A 262 7.94 2.21 -12.55
CA VAL A 262 6.83 1.60 -11.82
C VAL A 262 7.08 0.11 -11.54
N ILE A 263 7.53 -0.65 -12.54
CA ILE A 263 7.83 -2.08 -12.40
C ILE A 263 9.00 -2.30 -11.43
N ALA A 264 10.04 -1.45 -11.48
CA ALA A 264 11.15 -1.47 -10.53
C ALA A 264 10.67 -1.19 -9.08
N GLN A 265 9.83 -0.18 -8.87
CA GLN A 265 9.26 0.14 -7.57
C GLN A 265 8.37 -0.99 -7.02
N ILE A 266 7.56 -1.64 -7.88
CA ILE A 266 6.76 -2.80 -7.47
C ILE A 266 7.66 -3.98 -7.07
N ASN A 267 8.76 -4.22 -7.79
CA ASN A 267 9.73 -5.25 -7.42
C ASN A 267 10.32 -4.99 -6.03
N GLU A 268 10.78 -3.76 -5.78
CA GLU A 268 11.33 -3.35 -4.49
C GLU A 268 10.29 -3.47 -3.37
N ALA A 269 9.05 -3.04 -3.61
CA ALA A 269 7.96 -3.16 -2.66
C ALA A 269 7.61 -4.63 -2.36
N ALA A 270 7.64 -5.50 -3.37
CA ALA A 270 7.41 -6.94 -3.19
C ALA A 270 8.52 -7.60 -2.36
N VAL A 271 9.79 -7.22 -2.56
CA VAL A 271 10.91 -7.70 -1.72
C VAL A 271 10.71 -7.25 -0.27
N LYS A 272 10.47 -5.94 -0.04
CA LYS A 272 10.23 -5.41 1.32
C LYS A 272 9.04 -6.07 2.00
N LEU A 273 7.96 -6.35 1.25
CA LEU A 273 6.79 -7.04 1.78
C LEU A 273 7.12 -8.49 2.17
N GLY A 274 7.94 -9.19 1.38
CA GLY A 274 8.45 -10.52 1.70
C GLY A 274 9.25 -10.53 3.01
N ASP A 275 10.22 -9.62 3.14
CA ASP A 275 11.08 -9.49 4.32
C ASP A 275 10.25 -9.13 5.58
N ALA A 276 9.31 -8.19 5.46
CA ALA A 276 8.42 -7.82 6.55
C ALA A 276 7.52 -8.98 7.00
N SER A 277 7.06 -9.80 6.05
CA SER A 277 6.26 -10.99 6.35
C SER A 277 7.07 -12.06 7.09
N GLU A 278 8.33 -12.27 6.69
CA GLU A 278 9.24 -13.20 7.38
C GLU A 278 9.56 -12.73 8.81
N SER A 279 9.81 -11.42 8.97
CA SER A 279 9.98 -10.82 10.30
C SER A 279 8.72 -11.00 11.15
N LEU A 280 7.52 -10.80 10.59
CA LEU A 280 6.26 -10.99 11.30
C LEU A 280 6.07 -12.44 11.76
N ALA A 281 6.40 -13.41 10.91
CA ALA A 281 6.35 -14.83 11.27
C ALA A 281 7.32 -15.18 12.41
N THR A 282 8.53 -14.61 12.38
CA THR A 282 9.52 -14.82 13.45
C THR A 282 9.06 -14.20 14.77
N THR A 283 8.52 -12.97 14.74
CA THR A 283 7.95 -12.34 15.93
C THR A 283 6.75 -13.12 16.46
N ALA A 284 5.87 -13.62 15.60
CA ALA A 284 4.77 -14.48 16.00
C ALA A 284 5.27 -15.74 16.73
N GLN A 285 6.31 -16.41 16.20
CA GLN A 285 6.93 -17.57 16.86
C GLN A 285 7.51 -17.20 18.24
N GLN A 286 8.20 -16.07 18.35
CA GLN A 286 8.75 -15.61 19.64
C GLN A 286 7.65 -15.35 20.68
N VAL A 287 6.51 -14.79 20.26
CA VAL A 287 5.34 -14.60 21.13
C VAL A 287 4.72 -15.96 21.50
N ALA A 288 4.69 -16.93 20.59
CA ALA A 288 4.24 -18.30 20.88
C ALA A 288 5.09 -18.94 21.98
N ASP A 289 6.42 -18.90 21.81
CA ASP A 289 7.36 -19.49 22.76
C ASP A 289 7.27 -18.80 24.13
N GLY A 290 7.16 -17.46 24.14
CA GLY A 290 6.96 -16.68 25.35
C GLY A 290 5.62 -17.00 26.05
N SER A 291 4.56 -17.21 25.28
CA SER A 291 3.24 -17.62 25.78
C SER A 291 3.30 -19.03 26.39
N SER A 292 4.00 -19.97 25.75
CA SER A 292 4.23 -21.31 26.33
C SER A 292 4.96 -21.24 27.68
N GLN A 293 6.04 -20.46 27.76
CA GLN A 293 6.78 -20.27 29.01
C GLN A 293 5.92 -19.61 30.10
N GLN A 294 5.04 -18.67 29.71
CA GLN A 294 4.09 -18.04 30.61
C GLN A 294 3.06 -19.04 31.14
N SER A 295 2.56 -19.96 30.30
CA SER A 295 1.69 -21.07 30.71
C SER A 295 2.34 -21.95 31.78
N ASP A 296 3.59 -22.38 31.54
CA ASP A 296 4.32 -23.25 32.46
C ASP A 296 4.57 -22.56 33.81
N SER A 297 4.88 -21.26 33.75
CA SER A 297 5.07 -20.43 34.94
C SER A 297 3.77 -20.26 35.72
N ALA A 298 2.66 -20.03 35.02
CA ALA A 298 1.33 -19.93 35.64
C ALA A 298 0.94 -21.25 36.35
N SER A 299 1.15 -22.39 35.70
CA SER A 299 0.92 -23.71 36.31
C SER A 299 1.76 -23.94 37.57
N SER A 300 3.05 -23.56 37.53
CA SER A 300 3.95 -23.67 38.68
C SER A 300 3.53 -22.75 39.84
N ILE A 301 3.06 -21.54 39.54
CA ILE A 301 2.52 -20.62 40.55
C ILE A 301 1.21 -21.18 41.13
N ALA A 302 0.32 -21.74 40.31
CA ALA A 302 -0.92 -22.38 40.78
C ALA A 302 -0.62 -23.46 41.82
N ALA A 303 0.31 -24.38 41.51
CA ALA A 303 0.73 -25.42 42.45
C ALA A 303 1.31 -24.84 43.75
N SER A 304 2.12 -23.77 43.65
CA SER A 304 2.68 -23.09 44.82
C SER A 304 1.60 -22.42 45.69
N VAL A 305 0.54 -21.89 45.07
CA VAL A 305 -0.61 -21.29 45.77
C VAL A 305 -1.45 -22.36 46.45
N GLU A 306 -1.62 -23.54 45.85
CA GLU A 306 -2.26 -24.69 46.50
C GLU A 306 -1.47 -25.13 47.74
N GLU A 307 -0.15 -25.30 47.63
CA GLU A 307 0.72 -25.63 48.78
C GLU A 307 0.66 -24.55 49.87
N MET A 308 0.67 -23.27 49.48
CA MET A 308 0.53 -22.15 50.41
C MET A 308 -0.82 -22.20 51.14
N THR A 309 -1.91 -22.52 50.45
CA THR A 309 -3.24 -22.65 51.04
C THR A 309 -3.29 -23.78 52.07
N VAL A 310 -2.66 -24.91 51.77
CA VAL A 310 -2.52 -26.03 52.72
C VAL A 310 -1.69 -25.60 53.94
N SER A 311 -0.58 -24.89 53.72
CA SER A 311 0.28 -24.37 54.79
C SER A 311 -0.46 -23.40 55.72
N ILE A 312 -1.21 -22.45 55.16
CA ILE A 312 -2.04 -21.50 55.92
C ILE A 312 -3.02 -22.25 56.83
N ASN A 313 -3.68 -23.29 56.30
CA ASN A 313 -4.61 -24.11 57.11
C ASN A 313 -3.90 -24.87 58.23
N MET A 314 -2.72 -25.45 57.97
CA MET A 314 -1.93 -26.12 59.02
C MET A 314 -1.47 -25.16 60.12
N VAL A 315 -1.03 -23.96 59.76
CA VAL A 315 -0.62 -22.94 60.74
C VAL A 315 -1.83 -22.44 61.52
N ASN A 316 -3.00 -22.30 60.90
CA ASN A 316 -4.24 -21.93 61.57
C ASN A 316 -4.67 -22.99 62.62
N ASP A 317 -4.57 -24.27 62.30
CA ASP A 317 -4.89 -25.34 63.25
C ASP A 317 -3.85 -25.40 64.39
N SER A 318 -2.58 -25.13 64.09
CA SER A 318 -1.52 -24.99 65.10
C SER A 318 -1.78 -23.81 66.02
N ALA A 319 -2.22 -22.67 65.47
CA ALA A 319 -2.60 -21.48 66.23
C ALA A 319 -3.78 -21.76 67.17
N LYS A 320 -4.84 -22.42 66.68
CA LYS A 320 -5.98 -22.85 67.54
C LYS A 320 -5.54 -23.77 68.68
N THR A 321 -4.62 -24.70 68.40
CA THR A 321 -4.07 -25.60 69.42
C THR A 321 -3.28 -24.81 70.46
N ALA A 322 -2.42 -23.88 70.04
CA ALA A 322 -1.67 -23.00 70.92
C ALA A 322 -2.59 -22.10 71.77
N HIS A 323 -3.69 -21.59 71.18
CA HIS A 323 -4.72 -20.84 71.91
C HIS A 323 -5.31 -21.69 73.04
N SER A 324 -5.74 -22.92 72.73
CA SER A 324 -6.35 -23.82 73.73
C SER A 324 -5.39 -24.13 74.88
N LEU A 325 -4.13 -24.43 74.56
CA LEU A 325 -3.10 -24.73 75.57
C LEU A 325 -2.76 -23.51 76.43
N ALA A 326 -2.70 -22.32 75.83
CA ALA A 326 -2.46 -21.09 76.57
C ALA A 326 -3.62 -20.75 77.50
N ASP A 327 -4.88 -20.92 77.06
CA ASP A 327 -6.04 -20.68 77.92
C ASP A 327 -6.12 -21.70 79.06
N GLU A 328 -5.82 -22.97 78.80
CA GLU A 328 -5.71 -24.00 79.84
C GLU A 328 -4.61 -23.67 80.86
N ALA A 329 -3.42 -23.28 80.40
CA ALA A 329 -2.32 -22.87 81.28
C ALA A 329 -2.69 -21.65 82.14
N ARG A 330 -3.43 -20.69 81.55
CA ARG A 330 -3.95 -19.52 82.27
C ARG A 330 -4.92 -19.95 83.38
N GLN A 331 -5.87 -20.82 83.06
CA GLN A 331 -6.86 -21.32 84.02
C GLN A 331 -6.20 -22.10 85.16
N LEU A 332 -5.27 -23.01 84.85
CA LEU A 332 -4.50 -23.77 85.84
C LEU A 332 -3.68 -22.85 86.75
N SER A 333 -3.15 -21.75 86.22
CA SER A 333 -2.40 -20.77 87.02
C SER A 333 -3.30 -19.97 87.97
N ILE A 334 -4.51 -19.61 87.52
CA ILE A 334 -5.52 -18.95 88.37
C ILE A 334 -5.94 -19.88 89.52
N ASP A 335 -6.22 -21.14 89.22
CA ASP A 335 -6.59 -22.15 90.22
C ASP A 335 -5.42 -22.44 91.17
N GLY A 336 -4.18 -22.52 90.65
CA GLY A 336 -2.96 -22.66 91.44
C GLY A 336 -2.75 -21.48 92.40
N ALA A 337 -2.92 -20.24 91.93
CA ALA A 337 -2.83 -19.04 92.77
C ALA A 337 -3.88 -19.05 93.89
N LYS A 338 -5.10 -19.54 93.61
CA LYS A 338 -6.15 -19.71 94.61
C LYS A 338 -5.74 -20.71 95.69
N HIS A 339 -5.23 -21.89 95.33
CA HIS A 339 -4.79 -22.91 96.29
C HIS A 339 -3.60 -22.44 97.14
N VAL A 340 -2.68 -21.67 96.55
CA VAL A 340 -1.60 -21.03 97.31
C VAL A 340 -2.17 -20.06 98.35
N LYS A 341 -3.16 -19.24 97.97
CA LYS A 341 -3.80 -18.29 98.89
C LYS A 341 -4.52 -19.00 100.04
N GLU A 342 -5.19 -20.12 99.76
CA GLU A 342 -5.78 -21.00 100.79
C GLU A 342 -4.70 -21.55 101.73
N THR A 343 -3.57 -22.04 101.18
CA THR A 343 -2.44 -22.57 101.96
C THR A 343 -1.83 -21.51 102.89
N VAL A 344 -1.67 -20.26 102.42
CA VAL A 344 -1.21 -19.15 103.26
C VAL A 344 -2.19 -18.87 104.41
N GLY A 345 -3.50 -18.94 104.16
CA GLY A 345 -4.53 -18.82 105.19
C GLY A 345 -4.44 -19.89 106.27
N GLU A 346 -4.26 -21.15 105.87
CA GLU A 346 -4.06 -22.27 106.79
C GLU A 346 -2.76 -22.12 107.60
N MET A 347 -1.66 -21.72 106.97
CA MET A 347 -0.39 -21.47 107.68
C MET A 347 -0.51 -20.36 108.73
N ASN A 348 -1.23 -19.28 108.45
CA ASN A 348 -1.52 -18.24 109.44
C ASN A 348 -2.36 -18.77 110.61
N THR A 349 -3.28 -19.70 110.35
CA THR A 349 -4.09 -20.35 111.39
C THR A 349 -3.23 -21.28 112.27
N ILE A 350 -2.28 -22.00 111.66
CA ILE A 350 -1.29 -22.81 112.37
C ILE A 350 -0.39 -21.91 113.22
N ALA A 351 0.11 -20.80 112.68
CA ALA A 351 0.94 -19.84 113.41
C ALA A 351 0.22 -19.34 114.68
N GLY A 352 -1.06 -18.94 114.57
CA GLY A 352 -1.87 -18.53 115.71
C GLY A 352 -2.07 -19.65 116.75
N SER A 353 -2.20 -20.90 116.30
CA SER A 353 -2.34 -22.06 117.19
C SER A 353 -1.04 -22.37 117.94
N VAL A 354 0.12 -22.23 117.29
CA VAL A 354 1.46 -22.38 117.90
C VAL A 354 1.71 -21.26 118.92
N ASP A 355 1.39 -20.02 118.58
CA ASP A 355 1.52 -18.87 119.49
C ASP A 355 0.65 -19.05 120.75
N SER A 356 -0.62 -19.43 120.57
CA SER A 356 -1.52 -19.74 121.69
C SER A 356 -0.99 -20.89 122.56
N SER A 357 -0.43 -21.95 121.95
CA SER A 357 0.15 -23.07 122.68
C SER A 357 1.40 -22.65 123.47
N THR A 358 2.23 -21.79 122.88
CA THR A 358 3.43 -21.23 123.51
C THR A 358 3.06 -20.45 124.77
N GLN A 359 2.01 -19.64 124.69
CA GLN A 359 1.50 -18.89 125.83
C GLN A 359 1.01 -19.80 126.97
N VAL A 360 0.28 -20.88 126.65
CA VAL A 360 -0.19 -21.85 127.66
C VAL A 360 0.98 -22.54 128.35
N VAL A 361 1.98 -23.01 127.60
CA VAL A 361 3.16 -23.68 128.16
C VAL A 361 3.99 -22.72 129.00
N ARG A 362 4.11 -21.46 128.59
CA ARG A 362 4.82 -20.43 129.37
C ARG A 362 4.14 -20.16 130.71
N VAL A 363 2.81 -20.08 130.73
CA VAL A 363 2.03 -19.97 131.98
C VAL A 363 2.26 -21.19 132.88
N LEU A 364 2.33 -22.41 132.32
CA LEU A 364 2.66 -23.62 133.09
C LEU A 364 4.07 -23.56 133.68
N GLY A 365 5.04 -23.03 132.95
CA GLY A 365 6.40 -22.79 133.44
C GLY A 365 6.43 -21.81 134.62
N GLU A 366 5.70 -20.69 134.52
CA GLU A 366 5.55 -19.71 135.61
C GLU A 366 4.85 -20.30 136.84
N GLN A 367 3.81 -21.12 136.65
CA GLN A 367 3.14 -21.83 137.73
C GLN A 367 4.07 -22.84 138.40
N SER A 368 4.87 -23.57 137.62
CA SER A 368 5.85 -24.54 138.15
C SER A 368 6.94 -23.87 138.99
N LEU A 369 7.37 -22.66 138.64
CA LEU A 369 8.28 -21.84 139.46
C LEU A 369 7.65 -21.47 140.81
N LYS A 370 6.36 -21.09 140.83
CA LYS A 370 5.64 -20.79 142.07
C LYS A 370 5.53 -22.03 142.97
N ILE A 371 5.23 -23.19 142.40
CA ILE A 371 5.15 -24.45 143.15
C ILE A 371 6.53 -24.82 143.71
N SER A 372 7.60 -24.68 142.92
CA SER A 372 8.99 -24.92 143.40
C SER A 372 9.32 -24.07 144.63
N GLY A 373 8.94 -22.78 144.63
CA GLY A 373 9.11 -21.91 145.79
C GLY A 373 8.35 -22.38 147.03
N ILE A 374 7.10 -22.82 146.87
CA ILE A 374 6.29 -23.36 147.97
C ILE A 374 6.92 -24.64 148.53
N VAL A 375 7.36 -25.56 147.67
CA VAL A 375 7.99 -26.82 148.06
C VAL A 375 9.31 -26.57 148.80
N GLY A 376 10.08 -25.57 148.37
CA GLY A 376 11.26 -25.10 149.10
C GLY A 376 10.95 -24.66 150.53
N VAL A 377 9.90 -23.84 150.72
CA VAL A 377 9.45 -23.42 152.07
C VAL A 377 8.97 -24.62 152.90
N ILE A 378 8.25 -25.57 152.31
CA ILE A 378 7.81 -26.78 153.04
C ILE A 378 9.02 -27.60 153.49
N ARG A 379 10.05 -27.72 152.65
CA ARG A 379 11.30 -28.40 153.02
C ARG A 379 12.00 -27.69 154.17
N GLU A 380 12.11 -26.36 154.12
CA GLU A 380 12.67 -25.56 155.22
C GLU A 380 11.90 -25.79 156.52
N ILE A 381 10.56 -25.84 156.47
CA ILE A 381 9.71 -26.16 157.63
C ILE A 381 9.98 -27.59 158.12
N ALA A 382 10.13 -28.56 157.22
CA ALA A 382 10.44 -29.95 157.58
C ALA A 382 11.81 -30.06 158.26
N ASP A 383 12.84 -29.39 157.73
CA ASP A 383 14.18 -29.36 158.32
C ASP A 383 14.18 -28.67 159.69
N GLN A 384 13.45 -27.55 159.83
CA GLN A 384 13.26 -26.88 161.12
C GLN A 384 12.51 -27.78 162.12
N THR A 385 11.48 -28.49 161.67
CA THR A 385 10.70 -29.42 162.49
C THR A 385 11.56 -30.60 162.93
N ASN A 386 12.41 -31.12 162.05
CA ASN A 386 13.37 -32.18 162.35
C ASN A 386 14.37 -31.74 163.43
N LEU A 387 14.91 -30.51 163.33
CA LEU A 387 15.80 -29.92 164.33
C LEU A 387 15.10 -29.68 165.67
N LEU A 388 13.87 -29.16 165.66
CA LEU A 388 13.05 -28.98 166.87
C LEU A 388 12.75 -30.32 167.54
N ALA A 389 12.39 -31.34 166.76
CA ALA A 389 12.13 -32.69 167.22
C ALA A 389 13.38 -33.35 167.81
N LEU A 390 14.55 -33.17 167.18
CA LEU A 390 15.83 -33.64 167.70
C LEU A 390 16.16 -32.97 169.05
N ASN A 391 16.00 -31.64 169.15
CA ASN A 391 16.22 -30.92 170.40
C ASN A 391 15.25 -31.40 171.50
N ALA A 392 13.98 -31.66 171.16
CA ALA A 392 12.99 -32.20 172.09
C ALA A 392 13.33 -33.65 172.52
N ALA A 393 13.82 -34.49 171.62
CA ALA A 393 14.26 -35.85 171.93
C ALA A 393 15.49 -35.86 172.86
N ILE A 394 16.44 -34.95 172.64
CA ILE A 394 17.61 -34.75 173.50
C ILE A 394 17.17 -34.34 174.92
N GLU A 395 16.27 -33.35 175.03
CA GLU A 395 15.81 -32.86 176.35
C GLU A 395 14.92 -33.90 177.06
N ALA A 396 14.13 -34.68 176.32
CA ALA A 396 13.37 -35.81 176.85
C ALA A 396 14.28 -36.93 177.38
N ALA A 397 15.38 -37.25 176.70
CA ALA A 397 16.39 -38.18 177.18
C ALA A 397 17.09 -37.66 178.45
N ARG A 398 17.30 -36.34 178.53
CA ARG A 398 17.89 -35.65 179.69
C ARG A 398 17.01 -35.70 180.94
N ALA A 399 15.69 -35.74 180.78
CA ALA A 399 14.70 -35.86 181.86
C ALA A 399 14.52 -37.28 182.42
N GLY A 400 15.22 -38.29 181.88
CA GLY A 400 15.19 -39.67 182.37
C GLY A 400 13.81 -40.34 182.26
N GLU A 401 13.39 -41.12 183.26
CA GLU A 401 12.12 -41.88 183.23
C GLU A 401 10.86 -40.98 183.09
N GLN A 402 10.91 -39.71 183.53
CA GLN A 402 9.78 -38.77 183.40
C GLN A 402 9.61 -38.25 181.96
N GLY A 403 10.67 -38.26 181.14
CA GLY A 403 10.66 -37.78 179.76
C GLY A 403 10.30 -38.83 178.71
N ARG A 404 10.11 -40.09 179.12
CA ARG A 404 10.01 -41.24 178.21
C ARG A 404 8.83 -41.16 177.24
N GLY A 405 7.68 -40.65 177.68
CA GLY A 405 6.52 -40.40 176.79
C GLY A 405 6.77 -39.29 175.77
N PHE A 406 7.47 -38.22 176.17
CA PHE A 406 7.87 -37.13 175.29
C PHE A 406 8.93 -37.54 174.27
N ALA A 407 9.86 -38.42 174.65
CA ALA A 407 10.89 -38.94 173.74
C ALA A 407 10.27 -39.71 172.56
N VAL A 408 9.24 -40.53 172.81
CA VAL A 408 8.52 -41.27 171.75
C VAL A 408 7.81 -40.31 170.79
N VAL A 409 7.14 -39.28 171.31
CA VAL A 409 6.48 -38.27 170.46
C VAL A 409 7.50 -37.48 169.65
N ALA A 410 8.63 -37.08 170.25
CA ALA A 410 9.69 -36.37 169.57
C ALA A 410 10.32 -37.19 168.43
N ASP A 411 10.57 -38.49 168.64
CA ASP A 411 11.07 -39.38 167.58
C ASP A 411 10.04 -39.61 166.45
N GLU A 412 8.74 -39.65 166.77
CA GLU A 412 7.68 -39.78 165.75
C GLU A 412 7.56 -38.49 164.91
N VAL A 413 7.67 -37.32 165.54
CA VAL A 413 7.73 -36.02 164.84
C VAL A 413 9.00 -35.93 164.00
N ARG A 414 10.14 -36.43 164.48
CA ARG A 414 11.41 -36.49 163.73
C ARG A 414 11.28 -37.33 162.47
N LYS A 415 10.74 -38.55 162.58
CA LYS A 415 10.46 -39.42 161.42
C LYS A 415 9.47 -38.80 160.43
N LEU A 416 8.44 -38.12 160.93
CA LEU A 416 7.47 -37.42 160.07
C LEU A 416 8.12 -36.26 159.32
N ALA A 417 9.01 -35.52 159.99
CA ALA A 417 9.79 -34.44 159.39
C ALA A 417 10.77 -34.97 158.33
N GLU A 418 11.52 -36.04 158.61
CA GLU A 418 12.39 -36.73 157.64
C GLU A 418 11.60 -37.22 156.41
N LYS A 419 10.42 -37.83 156.63
CA LYS A 419 9.53 -38.27 155.54
C LYS A 419 9.01 -37.09 154.73
N THR A 420 8.65 -35.99 155.38
CA THR A 420 8.19 -34.75 154.71
C THR A 420 9.32 -34.17 153.86
N ALA A 421 10.54 -34.10 154.39
CA ALA A 421 11.71 -33.63 153.65
C ALA A 421 11.99 -34.52 152.41
N SER A 422 11.92 -35.84 152.55
CA SER A 422 12.06 -36.79 151.44
C SER A 422 10.99 -36.57 150.36
N SER A 423 9.71 -36.45 150.74
CA SER A 423 8.62 -36.20 149.79
C SER A 423 8.74 -34.83 149.13
N THR A 424 9.21 -33.79 149.83
CA THR A 424 9.48 -32.49 149.20
C THR A 424 10.64 -32.54 148.21
N GLN A 425 11.66 -33.38 148.44
CA GLN A 425 12.72 -33.60 147.46
C GLN A 425 12.17 -34.26 146.19
N GLU A 426 11.39 -35.33 146.32
CA GLU A 426 10.76 -36.01 145.19
C GLU A 426 9.86 -35.05 144.38
N ILE A 427 9.07 -34.21 145.07
CA ILE A 427 8.25 -33.17 144.42
C ILE A 427 9.14 -32.13 143.73
N SER A 428 10.24 -31.71 144.36
CA SER A 428 11.18 -30.76 143.76
C SER A 428 11.80 -31.32 142.47
N ASP A 429 12.15 -32.61 142.45
CA ASP A 429 12.71 -33.28 141.28
C ASP A 429 11.66 -33.34 140.14
N MET A 430 10.41 -33.72 140.46
CA MET A 430 9.31 -33.70 139.48
C MET A 430 9.05 -32.29 138.91
N ILE A 431 9.10 -31.25 139.75
CA ILE A 431 8.92 -29.87 139.28
C ILE A 431 10.10 -29.44 138.39
N SER A 432 11.32 -29.84 138.72
CA SER A 432 12.50 -29.59 137.89
C SER A 432 12.36 -30.24 136.49
N GLU A 433 11.85 -31.47 136.44
CA GLU A 433 11.54 -32.15 135.17
C GLU A 433 10.44 -31.41 134.38
N ILE A 434 9.37 -30.94 135.04
CA ILE A 434 8.32 -30.14 134.39
C ILE A 434 8.89 -28.81 133.86
N GLN A 435 9.75 -28.13 134.62
CA GLN A 435 10.41 -26.89 134.18
C GLN A 435 11.31 -27.12 132.96
N SER A 436 12.12 -28.19 132.98
CA SER A 436 12.96 -28.57 131.85
C SER A 436 12.12 -28.95 130.61
N GLY A 437 11.04 -29.71 130.82
CA GLY A 437 10.09 -30.10 129.78
C GLY A 437 9.38 -28.89 129.15
N THR A 438 8.90 -27.95 129.97
CA THR A 438 8.26 -26.71 129.49
C THR A 438 9.23 -25.81 128.73
N GLN A 439 10.46 -25.61 129.21
CA GLN A 439 11.49 -24.87 128.44
C GLN A 439 11.81 -25.53 127.10
N THR A 440 11.84 -26.85 127.05
CA THR A 440 12.08 -27.60 125.81
C THR A 440 10.90 -27.46 124.86
N ALA A 441 9.67 -27.55 125.37
CA ALA A 441 8.45 -27.34 124.58
C ALA A 441 8.38 -25.92 124.00
N VAL A 442 8.69 -24.88 124.79
CA VAL A 442 8.73 -23.48 124.29
C VAL A 442 9.73 -23.33 123.15
N ARG A 443 10.97 -23.84 123.30
CA ARG A 443 11.98 -23.79 122.23
C ARG A 443 11.52 -24.50 120.95
N GLN A 444 10.85 -25.64 121.08
CA GLN A 444 10.31 -26.37 119.93
C GLN A 444 9.15 -25.59 119.27
N MET A 445 8.30 -24.93 120.04
CA MET A 445 7.23 -24.09 119.50
C MET A 445 7.77 -22.83 118.80
N GLU A 446 8.79 -22.17 119.35
CA GLU A 446 9.47 -21.05 118.68
C GLU A 446 10.10 -21.48 117.34
N ALA A 447 10.76 -22.64 117.31
CA ALA A 447 11.29 -23.23 116.08
C ALA A 447 10.16 -23.56 115.08
N GLY A 448 9.04 -24.12 115.57
CA GLY A 448 7.86 -24.38 114.76
C GLY A 448 7.26 -23.11 114.15
N SER A 449 7.19 -22.02 114.93
CA SER A 449 6.73 -20.72 114.46
C SER A 449 7.61 -20.17 113.34
N ALA A 450 8.94 -20.23 113.49
CA ALA A 450 9.88 -19.82 112.44
C ALA A 450 9.74 -20.65 111.16
N GLN A 451 9.45 -21.95 111.30
CA GLN A 451 9.22 -22.84 110.16
C GLN A 451 7.91 -22.50 109.43
N VAL A 452 6.86 -22.13 110.15
CA VAL A 452 5.59 -21.66 109.56
C VAL A 452 5.79 -20.34 108.81
N GLU A 453 6.53 -19.38 109.38
CA GLU A 453 6.85 -18.10 108.72
C GLU A 453 7.63 -18.32 107.40
N THR A 454 8.58 -19.26 107.42
CA THR A 454 9.29 -19.68 106.21
C THR A 454 8.32 -20.30 105.19
N GLY A 455 7.40 -21.15 105.64
CA GLY A 455 6.35 -21.75 104.80
C GLY A 455 5.45 -20.71 104.13
N VAL A 456 5.02 -19.68 104.87
CA VAL A 456 4.25 -18.55 104.33
C VAL A 456 5.04 -17.81 103.26
N THR A 457 6.33 -17.55 103.49
CA THR A 457 7.20 -16.86 102.53
C THR A 457 7.33 -17.63 101.22
N VAL A 458 7.57 -18.95 101.29
CA VAL A 458 7.65 -19.82 100.11
C VAL A 458 6.31 -19.91 99.37
N ALA A 459 5.20 -20.01 100.11
CA ALA A 459 3.87 -20.04 99.53
C ALA A 459 3.58 -18.73 98.77
N ASN A 460 3.85 -17.57 99.35
CA ASN A 460 3.68 -16.28 98.68
C ASN A 460 4.51 -16.18 97.39
N ALA A 461 5.79 -16.57 97.43
CA ALA A 461 6.64 -16.60 96.23
C ALA A 461 6.10 -17.54 95.14
N THR A 462 5.50 -18.66 95.54
CA THR A 462 4.81 -19.58 94.61
C THR A 462 3.59 -18.91 93.98
N GLY A 463 2.83 -18.13 94.76
CA GLY A 463 1.68 -17.36 94.26
C GLY A 463 2.08 -16.30 93.24
N GLU A 464 3.19 -15.59 93.47
CA GLU A 464 3.76 -14.65 92.49
C GLU A 464 4.19 -15.34 91.19
N ALA A 465 4.76 -16.54 91.29
CA ALA A 465 5.10 -17.36 90.13
C ALA A 465 3.84 -17.76 89.34
N MET A 466 2.76 -18.17 90.01
CA MET A 466 1.48 -18.48 89.35
C MET A 466 0.91 -17.26 88.61
N SER A 467 0.94 -16.07 89.22
CA SER A 467 0.49 -14.83 88.55
C SER A 467 1.37 -14.48 87.33
N SER A 468 2.67 -14.76 87.40
CA SER A 468 3.57 -14.57 86.26
C SER A 468 3.25 -15.51 85.10
N ILE A 469 2.87 -16.77 85.39
CA ILE A 469 2.43 -17.74 84.37
C ILE A 469 1.10 -17.30 83.76
N GLU A 470 0.13 -16.85 84.56
CA GLU A 470 -1.14 -16.31 84.08
C GLU A 470 -0.93 -15.15 83.08
N ASN A 471 -0.06 -14.20 83.43
CA ASN A 471 0.27 -13.08 82.54
C ASN A 471 0.97 -13.55 81.26
N GLY A 472 1.91 -14.49 81.38
CA GLY A 472 2.61 -15.09 80.24
C GLY A 472 1.65 -15.78 79.28
N ALA A 473 0.72 -16.59 79.80
CA ALA A 473 -0.32 -17.24 79.02
C ALA A 473 -1.23 -16.23 78.33
N GLY A 474 -1.60 -15.13 79.02
CA GLY A 474 -2.35 -14.02 78.41
C GLY A 474 -1.64 -13.37 77.22
N LYS A 475 -0.32 -13.18 77.29
CA LYS A 475 0.48 -12.68 76.15
C LYS A 475 0.52 -13.64 74.98
N VAL A 476 0.59 -14.95 75.25
CA VAL A 476 0.52 -15.97 74.20
C VAL A 476 -0.83 -15.94 73.50
N LEU A 477 -1.94 -15.82 74.25
CA LEU A 477 -3.28 -15.68 73.66
C LEU A 477 -3.38 -14.49 72.70
N LEU A 478 -2.88 -13.32 73.10
CA LEU A 478 -2.85 -12.14 72.24
C LEU A 478 -2.03 -12.36 70.96
N ALA A 479 -0.84 -12.96 71.07
CA ALA A 479 0.00 -13.25 69.92
C ALA A 479 -0.66 -14.25 68.95
N VAL A 480 -1.40 -15.22 69.47
CA VAL A 480 -2.13 -16.20 68.65
C VAL A 480 -3.33 -15.56 67.92
N ASP A 481 -3.98 -14.56 68.52
CA ASP A 481 -5.06 -13.80 67.89
C ASP A 481 -4.52 -12.92 66.73
N GLU A 482 -3.35 -12.30 66.92
CA GLU A 482 -2.63 -11.60 65.85
C GLU A 482 -2.23 -12.54 64.70
N ILE A 483 -1.71 -13.72 65.02
CA ILE A 483 -1.39 -14.77 64.01
C ILE A 483 -2.66 -15.15 63.24
N SER A 484 -3.79 -15.36 63.93
CA SER A 484 -5.05 -15.75 63.30
C SER A 484 -5.54 -14.67 62.32
N THR A 485 -5.41 -13.40 62.68
CA THR A 485 -5.73 -12.26 61.81
C THR A 485 -4.81 -12.24 60.58
N ALA A 486 -3.50 -12.38 60.76
CA ALA A 486 -2.54 -12.43 59.66
C ALA A 486 -2.77 -13.60 58.70
N LEU A 487 -3.19 -14.77 59.21
CA LEU A 487 -3.54 -15.92 58.38
C LEU A 487 -4.80 -15.68 57.53
N GLN A 488 -5.79 -14.95 58.06
CA GLN A 488 -6.97 -14.56 57.27
C GLN A 488 -6.58 -13.63 56.11
N GLU A 489 -5.68 -12.67 56.35
CA GLU A 489 -5.15 -11.80 55.31
C GLU A 489 -4.34 -12.59 54.27
N GLN A 490 -3.47 -13.52 54.70
CA GLN A 490 -2.73 -14.39 53.79
C GLN A 490 -3.66 -15.27 52.95
N ALA A 491 -4.74 -15.80 53.52
CA ALA A 491 -5.72 -16.58 52.78
C ALA A 491 -6.41 -15.75 51.69
N ALA A 492 -6.79 -14.50 52.02
CA ALA A 492 -7.38 -13.58 51.05
C ALA A 492 -6.39 -13.22 49.93
N ALA A 493 -5.13 -12.92 50.27
CA ALA A 493 -4.08 -12.66 49.29
C ALA A 493 -3.82 -13.88 48.39
N SER A 494 -3.81 -15.09 48.96
CA SER A 494 -3.61 -16.34 48.20
C SER A 494 -4.73 -16.58 47.18
N ASN A 495 -5.99 -16.34 47.55
CA ASN A 495 -7.11 -16.41 46.62
C ASN A 495 -6.99 -15.38 45.49
N GLN A 496 -6.54 -14.16 45.80
CA GLN A 496 -6.34 -13.13 44.79
C GLN A 496 -5.21 -13.51 43.81
N ILE A 497 -4.13 -14.12 44.30
CA ILE A 497 -3.05 -14.65 43.44
C ILE A 497 -3.60 -15.78 42.55
N SER A 498 -4.41 -16.70 43.09
CA SER A 498 -5.05 -17.77 42.32
C SER A 498 -5.86 -17.23 41.13
N HIS A 499 -6.71 -16.23 41.34
CA HIS A 499 -7.43 -15.56 40.24
C HIS A 499 -6.51 -14.84 39.25
N GLY A 500 -5.41 -14.24 39.73
CA GLY A 500 -4.40 -13.67 38.85
C GLY A 500 -3.76 -14.72 37.93
N VAL A 501 -3.51 -15.93 38.46
CA VAL A 501 -2.96 -17.05 37.70
C VAL A 501 -3.96 -17.57 36.66
N GLU A 502 -5.24 -17.69 37.00
CA GLU A 502 -6.30 -18.04 36.03
C GLU A 502 -6.37 -17.02 34.88
N SER A 503 -6.30 -15.72 35.20
CA SER A 503 -6.30 -14.67 34.19
C SER A 503 -5.06 -14.74 33.28
N ILE A 504 -3.89 -15.08 33.83
CA ILE A 504 -2.67 -15.31 33.04
C ILE A 504 -2.83 -16.51 32.09
N ALA A 505 -3.42 -17.61 32.56
CA ALA A 505 -3.68 -18.77 31.73
C ALA A 505 -4.62 -18.42 30.57
N GLN A 506 -5.71 -17.68 30.83
CA GLN A 506 -6.61 -17.20 29.79
C GLN A 506 -5.90 -16.28 28.78
N MET A 507 -5.12 -15.30 29.24
CA MET A 507 -4.36 -14.42 28.34
C MET A 507 -3.37 -15.21 27.46
N THR A 508 -2.85 -16.31 27.98
CA THR A 508 -1.95 -17.20 27.24
C THR A 508 -2.68 -17.92 26.10
N GLU A 509 -3.90 -18.41 26.34
CA GLU A 509 -4.76 -18.98 25.30
C GLU A 509 -5.11 -17.94 24.22
N GLU A 510 -5.47 -16.73 24.64
CA GLU A 510 -5.77 -15.61 23.72
C GLU A 510 -4.55 -15.22 22.87
N ASN A 511 -3.36 -15.15 23.48
CA ASN A 511 -2.11 -14.89 22.76
C ASN A 511 -1.81 -15.99 21.74
N ASN A 512 -1.97 -17.26 22.10
CA ASN A 512 -1.76 -18.37 21.17
C ASN A 512 -2.70 -18.28 19.96
N ALA A 513 -3.98 -17.95 20.17
CA ALA A 513 -4.92 -17.74 19.08
C ALA A 513 -4.53 -16.54 18.19
N ALA A 514 -4.07 -15.43 18.79
CA ALA A 514 -3.61 -14.26 18.07
C ALA A 514 -2.33 -14.56 17.25
N VAL A 515 -1.40 -15.31 17.82
CA VAL A 515 -0.16 -15.75 17.15
C VAL A 515 -0.47 -16.60 15.93
N GLU A 516 -1.40 -17.55 16.03
CA GLU A 516 -1.81 -18.38 14.89
C GLU A 516 -2.38 -17.52 13.75
N ALA A 517 -3.24 -16.55 14.09
CA ALA A 517 -3.79 -15.61 13.11
C ALA A 517 -2.71 -14.76 12.43
N VAL A 518 -1.75 -14.24 13.20
CA VAL A 518 -0.63 -13.45 12.68
C VAL A 518 0.30 -14.29 11.80
N SER A 519 0.60 -15.53 12.21
CA SER A 519 1.42 -16.47 11.45
C SER A 519 0.79 -16.79 10.09
N GLN A 520 -0.53 -17.04 10.07
CA GLN A 520 -1.28 -17.27 8.85
C GLN A 520 -1.29 -16.02 7.94
N ALA A 521 -1.53 -14.83 8.50
CA ALA A 521 -1.48 -13.58 7.75
C ALA A 521 -0.08 -13.30 7.16
N ALA A 522 0.98 -13.54 7.92
CA ALA A 522 2.37 -13.43 7.46
C ALA A 522 2.64 -14.37 6.28
N LYS A 523 2.15 -15.61 6.35
CA LYS A 523 2.27 -16.59 5.26
C LYS A 523 1.52 -16.14 3.99
N GLU A 524 0.34 -15.57 4.14
CA GLU A 524 -0.44 -15.02 3.02
C GLU A 524 0.24 -13.82 2.37
N LEU A 525 0.76 -12.88 3.17
CA LEU A 525 1.53 -11.74 2.67
C LEU A 525 2.80 -12.18 1.93
N ARG A 526 3.50 -13.19 2.43
CA ARG A 526 4.67 -13.77 1.74
C ARG A 526 4.29 -14.39 0.39
N ASN A 527 3.16 -15.08 0.33
CA ASN A 527 2.65 -15.64 -0.93
C ASN A 527 2.29 -14.52 -1.92
N LEU A 528 1.65 -13.43 -1.45
CA LEU A 528 1.30 -12.27 -2.27
C LEU A 528 2.56 -11.55 -2.79
N ALA A 529 3.55 -11.35 -1.94
CA ALA A 529 4.85 -10.79 -2.30
C ALA A 529 5.55 -11.62 -3.39
N THR A 530 5.53 -12.95 -3.23
CA THR A 530 6.08 -13.89 -4.23
C THR A 530 5.32 -13.79 -5.55
N ALA A 531 3.99 -13.77 -5.51
CA ALA A 531 3.16 -13.65 -6.71
C ALA A 531 3.39 -12.31 -7.44
N LEU A 532 3.51 -11.20 -6.71
CA LEU A 532 3.87 -9.89 -7.26
C LEU A 532 5.24 -9.94 -7.94
N LYS A 533 6.25 -10.50 -7.26
CA LYS A 533 7.60 -10.67 -7.83
C LYS A 533 7.58 -11.50 -9.10
N THR A 534 6.83 -12.61 -9.14
CA THR A 534 6.67 -13.43 -10.35
C THR A 534 6.01 -12.66 -11.49
N ASN A 535 4.96 -11.88 -11.21
CA ASN A 535 4.28 -11.08 -12.23
C ASN A 535 5.16 -9.97 -12.79
N VAL A 536 5.96 -9.32 -11.93
CA VAL A 536 6.90 -8.27 -12.30
C VAL A 536 8.09 -8.82 -13.07
N ASN A 537 8.59 -10.01 -12.73
CA ASN A 537 9.69 -10.67 -13.45
C ASN A 537 9.35 -11.04 -14.91
N ARG A 538 8.07 -10.96 -15.30
CA ARG A 538 7.66 -11.08 -16.70
C ARG A 538 8.09 -9.87 -17.54
N PHE A 539 8.31 -8.73 -16.89
CA PHE A 539 8.90 -7.55 -17.50
C PHE A 539 10.41 -7.60 -17.35
N ARG A 540 11.11 -7.38 -18.47
CA ARG A 540 12.55 -7.30 -18.52
C ARG A 540 12.95 -5.83 -18.37
N LEU A 541 13.52 -5.50 -17.22
CA LEU A 541 14.05 -4.17 -16.89
C LEU A 541 15.44 -3.97 -17.49
#